data_AF-A0A9E2J579-F1
#
_entry.id   AF-A0A9E2J579-F1
#
_cell.length_a   1.000
_cell.length_b   1.000
_cell.length_c   1.000
_cell.angle_alpha   90.00
_cell.angle_beta   90.00
_cell.angle_gamma   90.00
#
_symmetry.space_group_name_H-M   'P 1'
#
loop_
_entity.id
_entity.type
_entity.pdbx_description
1 polymer ?
#
loop_
_entity_poly.entity_id
_entity_poly.type
_entity_poly.pdbx_seq_one_letter_code
_entity_poly.pdbx_strand_id
1 'polypeptide(L)'
;MNTEEILKSETVKYWTRLAAFLIDLLVMYGITYSIVTIASIIPYYLPPLKLFIFIAIPYSTIFIFIMGSTPGKIIAKIKIVSFTNNDPTIISILIRELFGKIIIGFLPPLVLSSLLFPNYWFYYLWTVLIYQLILFIYILFRKSTLYDSIAKTKIIRIEKKDSKIFKTVSFVFIITSFVILTRVSNYGNMNNFIPKHSEAALTPYVKFIDDNKTNPKDYILNLFDKYDLVVLCERFHPEMTQWDLIYQIVSDSIFTNKVGNIFTEYGAINLQEKLDQLMEDPNLSEDEVEENIIYIMRNLGIWGSWSNTNFYLYLKKLYTYNKRLPISKKIHHYFADVPIDWNDMTPDKYNIFRKRYLNNRDHEMALNIINGFNKIKKSDSKRKKALVIMNYRHAFKFNKGEENTAAFLFKEYPSTTANVLLNTVIFDWNFINRRPIQNGIWDEAFEKKGNINIGFNFEQSPFGDDAFDLFPKSRWKKLKYKDVFTGFVFYKPLNEHFIQTGIPNMYDDFLDEEMRRDKCIDVNDSKSYDDAKAVYINNSFKKGMEYYSIVDSLFNLIILLTVLVLGLPTFTYLSIKNYKNDN
;
A
#
# COMPACT_ATOMS: atom_id res chain seq x y z
N MET A 1 -6.16 31.12 54.63
CA MET A 1 -5.13 30.32 55.31
C MET A 1 -3.87 30.34 54.44
N ASN A 2 -2.80 30.96 54.93
CA ASN A 2 -1.53 31.17 54.19
C ASN A 2 -0.86 29.84 53.86
N THR A 3 -0.44 29.66 52.61
CA THR A 3 0.63 28.73 52.24
C THR A 3 1.41 29.35 51.10
N GLU A 4 2.45 30.12 51.42
CA GLU A 4 3.46 30.51 50.46
C GLU A 4 4.11 29.22 49.93
N GLU A 5 3.72 28.81 48.73
CA GLU A 5 4.51 27.90 47.90
C GLU A 5 5.83 28.61 47.61
N ILE A 6 6.91 28.20 48.29
CA ILE A 6 8.25 28.69 47.97
C ILE A 6 8.61 28.14 46.58
N LEU A 7 8.29 28.92 45.55
CA LEU A 7 8.74 28.69 44.18
C LEU A 7 10.25 28.91 44.11
N LYS A 8 11.03 27.85 44.35
CA LYS A 8 12.46 27.87 43.97
C LYS A 8 12.52 27.98 42.45
N SER A 9 12.96 29.13 41.94
CA SER A 9 13.14 29.37 40.51
C SER A 9 14.39 28.66 39.97
N GLU A 10 14.49 27.35 40.18
CA GLU A 10 15.52 26.56 39.52
C GLU A 10 15.20 26.46 38.02
N THR A 11 16.16 26.83 37.18
CA THR A 11 16.08 26.62 35.74
C THR A 11 15.90 25.13 35.44
N VAL A 12 14.73 24.77 34.89
CA VAL A 12 14.41 23.40 34.50
C VAL A 12 15.35 22.92 33.40
N LYS A 13 15.99 21.76 33.63
CA LYS A 13 16.89 21.12 32.66
C LYS A 13 16.19 20.84 31.33
N TYR A 14 16.93 20.97 30.22
CA TYR A 14 16.43 20.73 28.87
C TYR A 14 15.75 19.36 28.73
N TRP A 15 16.39 18.29 29.22
CA TRP A 15 15.87 16.92 29.13
C TRP A 15 14.51 16.73 29.80
N THR A 16 14.27 17.41 30.92
CA THR A 16 12.97 17.38 31.61
C THR A 16 11.88 18.05 30.76
N ARG A 17 12.23 19.14 30.06
CA ARG A 17 11.31 19.82 29.14
C ARG A 17 11.03 18.98 27.90
N LEU A 18 12.05 18.30 27.37
CA LEU A 18 11.92 17.40 26.22
C LEU A 18 11.04 16.19 26.56
N ALA A 19 11.25 15.55 27.71
CA ALA A 19 10.43 14.44 28.18
C ALA A 19 8.95 14.84 28.34
N ALA A 20 8.68 16.01 28.94
CA ALA A 20 7.33 16.55 29.05
C ALA A 20 6.69 16.76 27.66
N PHE A 21 7.44 17.31 26.71
CA PHE A 21 6.97 17.52 25.34
C PHE A 21 6.67 16.20 24.61
N LEU A 22 7.52 15.18 24.76
CA LEU A 22 7.29 13.86 24.15
C LEU A 22 6.01 13.20 24.69
N ILE A 23 5.73 13.34 25.99
CA ILE A 23 4.48 12.83 26.57
C ILE A 23 3.27 13.57 25.97
N ASP A 24 3.33 14.89 25.87
CA ASP A 24 2.25 15.68 25.26
C ASP A 24 2.04 15.30 23.78
N LEU A 25 3.11 15.04 23.02
CA LEU A 25 3.01 14.55 21.64
C LEU A 25 2.27 13.22 21.55
N LEU A 26 2.58 12.27 22.43
CA LEU A 26 1.92 10.96 22.48
C LEU A 26 0.41 11.11 22.76
N VAL A 27 0.03 11.98 23.70
CA VAL A 27 -1.38 12.26 24.02
C VAL A 27 -2.10 12.87 22.83
N MET A 28 -1.52 13.92 22.21
CA MET A 28 -2.12 14.57 21.03
C MET A 28 -2.26 13.60 19.85
N TYR A 29 -1.26 12.73 19.66
CA TYR A 29 -1.30 11.70 18.63
C TYR A 29 -2.41 10.69 18.89
N GLY A 30 -2.54 10.20 20.12
CA GLY A 30 -3.61 9.29 20.53
C GLY A 30 -5.01 9.89 20.32
N ILE A 31 -5.21 11.16 20.68
CA ILE A 31 -6.48 11.87 20.44
C ILE A 31 -6.74 12.00 18.94
N THR A 32 -5.74 12.42 18.15
CA THR A 32 -5.86 12.57 16.70
C THR A 32 -6.31 11.26 16.06
N TYR A 33 -5.64 10.16 16.36
CA TYR A 33 -5.98 8.87 15.79
C TYR A 33 -7.30 8.33 16.28
N SER A 34 -7.66 8.56 17.54
CA SER A 34 -8.99 8.20 18.04
C SER A 34 -10.08 8.93 17.26
N ILE A 35 -9.90 10.23 16.97
CA ILE A 35 -10.84 11.00 16.16
C ILE A 35 -10.82 10.53 14.70
N VAL A 36 -9.68 10.23 14.10
CA VAL A 36 -9.61 9.65 12.73
C VAL A 36 -10.35 8.32 12.69
N THR A 37 -10.18 7.46 13.69
CA THR A 37 -10.88 6.17 13.78
C THR A 37 -12.38 6.37 13.98
N ILE A 38 -12.83 7.27 14.87
CA ILE A 38 -14.26 7.57 15.03
C ILE A 38 -14.82 8.18 13.75
N ALA A 39 -14.09 9.12 13.14
CA ALA A 39 -14.48 9.74 11.89
C ALA A 39 -14.52 8.75 10.74
N SER A 40 -13.76 7.64 10.78
CA SER A 40 -13.84 6.54 9.81
C SER A 40 -15.06 5.64 9.98
N ILE A 41 -15.77 5.70 11.13
CA ILE A 41 -17.09 5.06 11.29
C ILE A 41 -18.15 5.82 10.48
N ILE A 42 -17.90 7.09 10.21
CA ILE A 42 -18.70 7.97 9.36
C ILE A 42 -17.94 8.08 8.01
N PRO A 43 -18.58 8.27 6.84
CA PRO A 43 -17.85 8.33 5.56
C PRO A 43 -17.09 9.67 5.36
N TYR A 44 -16.25 10.06 6.32
CA TYR A 44 -15.54 11.33 6.32
C TYR A 44 -14.03 11.14 6.55
N TYR A 45 -13.23 11.40 5.51
CA TYR A 45 -11.77 11.32 5.61
C TYR A 45 -11.21 12.57 6.28
N LEU A 46 -10.62 12.39 7.46
CA LEU A 46 -9.85 13.41 8.15
C LEU A 46 -8.35 13.15 7.93
N PRO A 47 -7.61 14.02 7.21
CA PRO A 47 -6.18 13.88 7.05
C PRO A 47 -5.49 13.94 8.43
N PRO A 48 -4.83 12.85 8.91
CA PRO A 48 -4.36 12.76 10.30
C PRO A 48 -3.37 13.88 10.66
N LEU A 49 -2.49 14.25 9.73
CA LEU A 49 -1.52 15.33 9.95
C LEU A 49 -2.19 16.70 10.12
N LYS A 50 -3.23 17.01 9.32
CA LYS A 50 -3.95 18.27 9.45
C LYS A 50 -4.70 18.31 10.77
N LEU A 51 -5.37 17.22 11.11
CA LEU A 51 -6.11 17.09 12.36
C LEU A 51 -5.19 17.19 13.58
N PHE A 52 -4.01 16.58 13.54
CA PHE A 52 -3.00 16.69 14.59
C PHE A 52 -2.60 18.15 14.86
N ILE A 53 -2.34 18.92 13.81
CA ILE A 53 -2.01 20.36 13.92
C ILE A 53 -3.19 21.14 14.50
N PHE A 54 -4.42 20.85 14.05
CA PHE A 54 -5.64 21.47 14.57
C PHE A 54 -5.90 21.13 16.06
N ILE A 55 -5.52 19.94 16.52
CA ILE A 55 -5.67 19.52 17.93
C ILE A 55 -4.55 20.09 18.81
N ALA A 56 -3.34 20.25 18.28
CA ALA A 56 -2.17 20.66 19.06
C ALA A 56 -2.31 22.07 19.66
N ILE A 57 -2.92 23.01 18.93
CA ILE A 57 -3.09 24.40 19.39
C ILE A 57 -4.12 24.49 20.53
N PRO A 58 -5.36 23.98 20.40
CA PRO A 58 -6.33 24.02 21.48
C PRO A 58 -5.88 23.19 22.69
N TYR A 59 -5.30 22.01 22.47
CA TYR A 59 -4.79 21.15 23.56
C TYR A 59 -3.84 21.94 24.46
N SER A 60 -2.75 22.46 23.90
CA SER A 60 -1.74 23.18 24.69
C SER A 60 -2.30 24.44 25.33
N THR A 61 -3.09 25.23 24.58
CA THR A 61 -3.64 26.51 25.07
C THR A 61 -4.62 26.31 26.22
N ILE A 62 -5.57 25.39 26.09
CA ILE A 62 -6.61 25.12 27.09
C ILE A 62 -5.97 24.59 28.39
N PHE A 63 -5.08 23.60 28.29
CA PHE A 63 -4.44 23.04 29.48
C PHE A 63 -3.57 24.06 30.21
N ILE A 64 -2.82 24.90 29.48
CA ILE A 64 -2.00 25.94 30.11
C ILE A 64 -2.89 27.02 30.74
N PHE A 65 -3.99 27.40 30.11
CA PHE A 65 -4.90 28.41 30.64
C PHE A 65 -5.62 27.94 31.91
N ILE A 66 -6.13 26.70 31.93
CA ILE A 66 -6.90 26.17 33.06
C ILE A 66 -5.97 25.67 34.18
N MET A 67 -4.87 25.00 33.84
CA MET A 67 -4.05 24.27 34.81
C MET A 67 -2.64 24.85 34.98
N GLY A 68 -2.26 25.87 34.21
CA GLY A 68 -0.89 26.40 34.17
C GLY A 68 0.14 25.46 33.52
N SER A 69 -0.27 24.24 33.16
CA SER A 69 0.59 23.16 32.68
C SER A 69 -0.17 22.19 31.78
N THR A 70 0.52 21.64 30.78
CA THR A 70 0.03 20.48 30.01
C THR A 70 0.24 19.17 30.78
N PRO A 71 -0.49 18.09 30.45
CA PRO A 71 -0.30 16.78 31.06
C PRO A 71 1.16 16.31 31.17
N GLY A 72 1.94 16.42 30.09
CA GLY A 72 3.37 16.08 30.12
C GLY A 72 4.16 16.94 31.11
N LYS A 73 3.83 18.23 31.23
CA LYS A 73 4.47 19.14 32.18
C LYS A 73 4.10 18.85 33.64
N ILE A 74 2.85 18.45 33.90
CA ILE A 74 2.40 18.04 35.24
C ILE A 74 3.18 16.81 35.70
N ILE A 75 3.34 15.80 34.83
CA ILE A 75 4.14 14.59 35.13
C ILE A 75 5.60 14.95 35.42
N ALA A 76 6.15 15.87 34.62
CA ALA A 76 7.52 16.36 34.79
C ALA A 76 7.69 17.33 35.97
N LYS A 77 6.61 17.67 36.70
CA LYS A 77 6.58 18.63 37.82
C LYS A 77 7.07 20.03 37.44
N ILE A 78 6.63 20.50 36.28
CA ILE A 78 6.99 21.83 35.75
C ILE A 78 5.73 22.64 35.42
N LYS A 79 5.80 23.96 35.60
CA LYS A 79 4.72 24.91 35.29
C LYS A 79 5.20 26.09 34.48
N ILE A 80 4.31 26.60 33.64
CA ILE A 80 4.52 27.80 32.88
C ILE A 80 4.04 28.99 33.71
N VAL A 81 4.91 29.97 33.87
CA VAL A 81 4.62 31.24 34.53
C VAL A 81 5.11 32.40 33.67
N SER A 82 4.59 33.59 33.91
CA SER A 82 5.19 34.83 33.41
C SER A 82 6.58 35.07 34.02
N PHE A 83 7.36 35.98 33.45
CA PHE A 83 8.66 36.36 34.03
C PHE A 83 8.56 36.91 35.46
N THR A 84 7.43 37.52 35.82
CA THR A 84 7.13 38.01 37.17
C THR A 84 6.58 36.92 38.10
N ASN A 85 6.64 35.64 37.71
CA ASN A 85 6.13 34.48 38.46
C ASN A 85 4.61 34.40 38.63
N ASN A 86 3.84 35.28 38.00
CA ASN A 86 2.37 35.18 37.95
C ASN A 86 1.91 34.21 36.86
N ASP A 87 0.65 33.78 36.92
CA ASP A 87 0.05 32.99 35.85
C ASP A 87 0.08 33.77 34.51
N PRO A 88 0.43 33.10 33.40
CA PRO A 88 0.54 33.76 32.11
C PRO A 88 -0.84 34.19 31.58
N THR A 89 -0.91 35.36 30.95
CA THR A 89 -2.14 35.80 30.29
C THR A 89 -2.48 34.90 29.09
N ILE A 90 -3.76 34.83 28.69
CA ILE A 90 -4.18 34.07 27.52
C ILE A 90 -3.44 34.51 26.23
N ILE A 91 -3.15 35.81 26.11
CA ILE A 91 -2.38 36.37 24.99
C ILE A 91 -0.95 35.82 25.00
N SER A 92 -0.29 35.79 26.17
CA SER A 92 1.05 35.20 26.31
C SER A 92 1.06 33.71 25.95
N ILE A 93 0.01 32.97 26.33
CA ILE A 93 -0.12 31.54 25.99
C ILE A 93 -0.30 31.35 24.48
N LEU A 94 -1.18 32.13 23.84
CA LEU A 94 -1.41 32.05 22.39
C LEU A 94 -0.16 32.43 21.59
N ILE A 95 0.55 33.49 21.98
CA ILE A 95 1.83 33.86 21.36
C ILE A 95 2.84 32.72 21.48
N ARG A 96 2.91 32.08 22.65
CA ARG A 96 3.83 30.98 22.89
C ARG A 96 3.52 29.74 22.05
N GLU A 97 2.26 29.31 22.00
CA GLU A 97 1.86 28.05 21.39
C GLU A 97 1.64 28.18 19.86
N LEU A 98 0.98 29.25 19.39
CA LEU A 98 0.71 29.48 17.98
C LEU A 98 1.92 30.07 17.25
N PHE A 99 2.42 31.22 17.70
CA PHE A 99 3.55 31.88 17.03
C PHE A 99 4.87 31.18 17.35
N GLY A 100 5.08 30.85 18.62
CA GLY A 100 6.34 30.30 19.09
C GLY A 100 6.63 28.87 18.63
N LYS A 101 5.68 27.94 18.74
CA LYS A 101 5.94 26.54 18.40
C LYS A 101 5.60 26.18 16.96
N ILE A 102 4.57 26.79 16.38
CA ILE A 102 4.14 26.44 15.02
C ILE A 102 4.85 27.31 14.00
N ILE A 103 4.72 28.63 14.09
CA ILE A 103 5.29 29.55 13.09
C ILE A 103 6.81 29.59 13.15
N ILE A 104 7.40 29.50 14.34
CA ILE A 104 8.86 29.47 14.50
C ILE A 104 9.35 28.02 14.55
N GLY A 105 8.76 27.15 15.38
CA GLY A 105 9.30 25.80 15.59
C GLY A 105 9.08 24.79 14.45
N PHE A 106 7.99 24.92 13.68
CA PHE A 106 7.53 23.85 12.78
C PHE A 106 7.37 24.28 11.32
N LEU A 107 6.89 25.50 11.05
CA LEU A 107 6.65 26.02 9.71
C LEU A 107 7.94 26.28 8.91
N PRO A 108 9.03 26.84 9.48
CA PRO A 108 10.24 27.12 8.73
C PRO A 108 10.92 25.87 8.14
N PRO A 109 11.11 24.76 8.88
CA PRO A 109 11.69 23.56 8.28
C PRO A 109 10.76 22.94 7.23
N LEU A 110 9.44 23.03 7.40
CA LEU A 110 8.49 22.57 6.38
C LEU A 110 8.57 23.39 5.09
N VAL A 111 8.58 24.72 5.19
CA VAL A 111 8.67 25.62 4.04
C VAL A 111 10.03 25.47 3.35
N LEU A 112 11.12 25.49 4.13
CA LEU A 112 12.47 25.33 3.61
C LEU A 112 12.64 23.98 2.91
N SER A 113 12.10 22.90 3.49
CA SER A 113 12.13 21.58 2.85
C SER A 113 11.28 21.51 1.58
N SER A 114 10.10 22.15 1.57
CA SER A 114 9.25 22.20 0.37
C SER A 114 9.88 22.97 -0.78
N LEU A 115 10.69 23.99 -0.48
CA LEU A 115 11.43 24.79 -1.46
C LEU A 115 12.67 24.05 -1.98
N LEU A 116 13.44 23.43 -1.10
CA LEU A 116 14.70 22.77 -1.45
C LEU A 116 14.50 21.34 -1.99
N PHE A 117 13.48 20.61 -1.53
CA PHE A 117 13.29 19.18 -1.77
C PHE A 117 11.82 18.77 -1.98
N PRO A 118 11.12 19.29 -3.00
CA PRO A 118 9.67 19.12 -3.17
C PRO A 118 9.19 17.66 -3.30
N ASN A 119 10.06 16.69 -3.62
CA ASN A 119 9.69 15.31 -3.94
C ASN A 119 10.26 14.23 -3.00
N TYR A 120 10.92 14.61 -1.91
CA TYR A 120 11.72 13.65 -1.13
C TYR A 120 11.48 13.80 0.37
N TRP A 121 10.51 13.03 0.88
CA TRP A 121 10.10 13.01 2.30
C TRP A 121 11.27 12.78 3.27
N PHE A 122 12.30 12.04 2.85
CA PHE A 122 13.50 11.81 3.65
C PHE A 122 14.28 13.10 3.96
N TYR A 123 14.35 14.06 3.02
CA TYR A 123 15.00 15.35 3.26
C TYR A 123 14.15 16.29 4.14
N TYR A 124 12.84 16.05 4.27
CA TYR A 124 12.01 16.72 5.27
C TYR A 124 12.45 16.34 6.68
N LEU A 125 12.76 15.07 6.92
CA LEU A 125 13.24 14.64 8.23
C LEU A 125 14.58 15.29 8.58
N TRP A 126 15.54 15.32 7.64
CA TRP A 126 16.84 15.95 7.87
C TRP A 126 16.77 17.46 8.08
N THR A 127 15.97 18.17 7.29
CA THR A 127 15.77 19.62 7.46
C THR A 127 15.11 19.95 8.79
N VAL A 128 14.14 19.14 9.24
CA VAL A 128 13.56 19.25 10.59
C VAL A 128 14.62 18.99 11.64
N LEU A 129 15.42 17.92 11.53
CA LEU A 129 16.46 17.58 12.51
C LEU A 129 17.55 18.66 12.63
N ILE A 130 18.02 19.19 11.51
CA ILE A 130 19.00 20.30 11.47
C ILE A 130 18.40 21.55 12.11
N TYR A 131 17.14 21.87 11.79
CA TYR A 131 16.46 23.02 12.38
C TYR A 131 16.28 22.87 13.90
N GLN A 132 15.90 21.68 14.37
CA GLN A 132 15.81 21.37 15.80
C GLN A 132 17.19 21.45 16.49
N LEU A 133 18.27 21.04 15.81
CA LEU A 133 19.64 21.20 16.31
C LEU A 133 20.01 22.68 16.48
N ILE A 134 19.65 23.54 15.53
CA ILE A 134 19.87 25.00 15.63
C ILE A 134 19.10 25.59 16.82
N LEU A 135 17.83 25.21 16.99
CA LEU A 135 17.03 25.63 18.15
C LEU A 135 17.60 25.10 19.46
N PHE A 136 18.13 23.88 19.48
CA PHE A 136 18.81 23.31 20.64
C PHE A 136 20.08 24.09 21.01
N ILE A 137 20.93 24.41 20.03
CA ILE A 137 22.12 25.24 20.22
C ILE A 137 21.73 26.61 20.79
N TYR A 138 20.68 27.24 20.26
CA TYR A 138 20.16 28.50 20.79
C TYR A 138 19.77 28.39 22.28
N ILE A 139 19.11 27.30 22.68
CA ILE A 139 18.72 27.05 24.07
C ILE A 139 19.94 26.90 24.98
N LEU A 140 21.02 26.26 24.52
CA LEU A 140 22.26 26.11 25.29
C LEU A 140 22.87 27.48 25.63
N PHE A 141 22.88 28.42 24.68
CA PHE A 141 23.45 29.76 24.88
C PHE A 141 22.53 30.69 25.68
N ARG A 142 21.22 30.67 25.42
CA ARG A 142 20.26 31.65 26.00
C ARG A 142 19.53 31.13 27.24
N LYS A 143 19.73 29.86 27.61
CA LYS A 143 19.07 29.15 28.73
C LYS A 143 17.53 29.26 28.72
N SER A 144 16.96 29.66 27.59
CA SER A 144 15.54 29.89 27.36
C SER A 144 15.24 29.60 25.89
N THR A 145 14.00 29.23 25.59
CA THR A 145 13.58 29.01 24.20
C THR A 145 13.15 30.33 23.58
N LEU A 146 13.26 30.46 22.26
CA LEU A 146 12.87 31.68 21.56
C LEU A 146 11.40 32.04 21.84
N TYR A 147 10.52 31.05 21.92
CA TYR A 147 9.10 31.24 22.22
C TYR A 147 8.82 31.62 23.68
N ASP A 148 9.61 31.15 24.65
CA ASP A 148 9.51 31.59 26.04
C ASP A 148 9.87 33.09 26.14
N SER A 149 10.93 33.51 25.45
CA SER A 149 11.38 34.91 25.41
C SER A 149 10.36 35.84 24.76
N ILE A 150 9.82 35.46 23.60
CA ILE A 150 8.81 36.26 22.88
C ILE A 150 7.52 36.38 23.69
N ALA A 151 7.08 35.28 24.31
CA ALA A 151 5.85 35.27 25.12
C ALA A 151 6.02 35.88 26.52
N LYS A 152 7.24 36.28 26.91
CA LYS A 152 7.60 36.72 28.27
C LYS A 152 7.21 35.70 29.35
N THR A 153 7.39 34.42 29.04
CA THR A 153 7.10 33.29 29.95
C THR A 153 8.37 32.53 30.29
N LYS A 154 8.36 31.82 31.42
CA LYS A 154 9.41 30.87 31.81
C LYS A 154 8.78 29.60 32.37
N ILE A 155 9.60 28.55 32.44
CA ILE A 155 9.21 27.28 33.05
C ILE A 155 9.92 27.17 34.40
N ILE A 156 9.14 26.89 35.44
CA ILE A 156 9.65 26.67 36.80
C ILE A 156 9.31 25.25 37.26
N ARG A 157 10.08 24.74 38.21
CA ARG A 157 9.80 23.47 38.89
C ARG A 157 8.83 23.72 40.04
N ILE A 158 7.88 22.80 40.24
CA ILE A 158 6.95 22.85 41.38
C ILE A 158 7.23 21.68 42.31
N GLU A 159 7.26 21.91 43.62
CA GLU A 159 7.46 20.87 44.66
C GLU A 159 6.15 20.18 45.12
N LYS A 160 5.00 20.43 44.47
CA LYS A 160 3.69 19.97 44.99
C LYS A 160 3.48 18.45 44.94
N LYS A 161 2.67 17.98 45.89
CA LYS A 161 2.34 16.58 46.26
C LYS A 161 1.91 15.73 45.06
N ASP A 162 2.51 14.54 44.98
CA ASP A 162 2.21 13.51 43.99
C ASP A 162 0.70 13.19 43.90
N SER A 163 0.05 13.61 42.81
CA SER A 163 -1.27 13.09 42.45
C SER A 163 -1.09 11.71 41.81
N LYS A 164 -1.19 10.66 42.62
CA LYS A 164 -1.16 9.26 42.17
C LYS A 164 -2.17 9.02 41.03
N ILE A 165 -3.34 9.67 41.12
CA ILE A 165 -4.41 9.66 40.12
C ILE A 165 -3.92 10.20 38.77
N PHE A 166 -3.22 11.34 38.75
CA PHE A 166 -2.76 11.95 37.51
C PHE A 166 -1.67 11.13 36.81
N LYS A 167 -0.77 10.51 37.60
CA LYS A 167 0.24 9.57 37.08
C LYS A 167 -0.42 8.34 36.46
N THR A 168 -1.44 7.78 37.12
CA THR A 168 -2.20 6.64 36.60
C THR A 168 -2.93 6.98 35.31
N VAL A 169 -3.65 8.10 35.25
CA VAL A 169 -4.37 8.54 34.03
C VAL A 169 -3.40 8.78 32.88
N SER A 170 -2.28 9.46 33.14
CA SER A 170 -1.28 9.72 32.10
C SER A 170 -0.60 8.43 31.61
N PHE A 171 -0.31 7.49 32.51
CA PHE A 171 0.25 6.19 32.16
C PHE A 171 -0.72 5.37 31.31
N VAL A 172 -2.01 5.33 31.68
CA VAL A 172 -3.05 4.68 30.87
C VAL A 172 -3.13 5.32 29.49
N PHE A 173 -3.17 6.65 29.38
CA PHE A 173 -3.20 7.33 28.09
C PHE A 173 -1.95 7.05 27.24
N ILE A 174 -0.76 7.00 27.84
CA ILE A 174 0.49 6.68 27.14
C ILE A 174 0.49 5.23 26.65
N ILE A 175 0.08 4.27 27.48
CA ILE A 175 -0.02 2.85 27.09
C ILE A 175 -1.06 2.68 25.98
N THR A 176 -2.25 3.28 26.11
CA THR A 176 -3.29 3.25 25.08
C THR A 176 -2.78 3.87 23.78
N SER A 177 -2.08 5.02 23.85
CA SER A 177 -1.49 5.66 22.66
C SER A 177 -0.36 4.85 22.03
N PHE A 178 0.45 4.16 22.84
CA PHE A 178 1.52 3.27 22.38
C PHE A 178 0.97 1.99 21.72
N VAL A 179 -0.12 1.43 22.26
CA VAL A 179 -0.84 0.29 21.65
C VAL A 179 -1.55 0.71 20.36
N ILE A 180 -2.10 1.93 20.30
CA ILE A 180 -2.61 2.51 19.06
C ILE A 180 -1.48 2.68 18.03
N LEU A 181 -0.31 3.19 18.44
CA LEU A 181 0.87 3.37 17.58
C LEU A 181 1.36 2.05 16.95
N THR A 182 1.40 0.95 17.72
CA THR A 182 1.86 -0.36 17.21
C THR A 182 0.85 -1.06 16.30
N ARG A 183 -0.41 -0.61 16.27
CA ARG A 183 -1.46 -1.21 15.42
C ARG A 183 -1.88 -0.30 14.27
N VAL A 184 -1.73 1.02 14.36
CA VAL A 184 -1.88 1.96 13.23
C VAL A 184 -0.83 1.70 12.14
N SER A 185 0.36 1.20 12.49
CA SER A 185 1.30 0.70 11.47
C SER A 185 0.75 -0.50 10.68
N ASN A 186 -0.29 -1.16 11.17
CA ASN A 186 -0.96 -2.32 10.55
C ASN A 186 -2.33 -1.96 9.94
N TYR A 187 -2.75 -0.69 9.95
CA TYR A 187 -4.09 -0.19 9.54
C TYR A 187 -4.32 -0.14 8.01
N GLY A 188 -3.58 -0.92 7.23
CA GLY A 188 -3.66 -0.93 5.76
C GLY A 188 -4.81 -1.72 5.14
N ASN A 189 -5.93 -1.97 5.83
CA ASN A 189 -6.99 -2.89 5.36
C ASN A 189 -8.33 -2.22 4.95
N MET A 190 -8.30 -1.72 3.72
CA MET A 190 -9.25 -1.74 2.57
C MET A 190 -10.79 -1.71 2.64
N ASN A 191 -11.53 -2.05 3.70
CA ASN A 191 -13.00 -2.20 3.52
C ASN A 191 -13.87 -1.01 3.94
N ASN A 192 -13.33 -0.02 4.67
CA ASN A 192 -14.09 1.16 5.12
C ASN A 192 -13.60 2.49 4.53
N PHE A 193 -12.70 2.46 3.53
CA PHE A 193 -12.02 3.64 2.99
C PHE A 193 -12.26 3.84 1.49
N ILE A 194 -13.48 3.67 1.00
CA ILE A 194 -13.91 4.39 -0.21
C ILE A 194 -14.49 5.71 0.28
N PRO A 195 -13.78 6.85 0.14
CA PRO A 195 -14.36 8.16 0.36
C PRO A 195 -15.65 8.24 -0.46
N LYS A 196 -16.77 8.63 0.15
CA LYS A 196 -17.98 8.91 -0.62
C LYS A 196 -17.77 10.18 -1.44
N HIS A 197 -18.00 10.10 -2.74
CA HIS A 197 -17.87 11.24 -3.65
C HIS A 197 -19.22 11.94 -3.80
N SER A 198 -19.17 13.25 -4.07
CA SER A 198 -20.40 14.00 -4.37
C SER A 198 -21.08 13.47 -5.63
N GLU A 199 -22.41 13.54 -5.71
CA GLU A 199 -23.16 13.10 -6.90
C GLU A 199 -22.66 13.75 -8.19
N ALA A 200 -22.30 15.04 -8.13
CA ALA A 200 -21.75 15.79 -9.27
C ALA A 200 -20.43 15.19 -9.79
N ALA A 201 -19.57 14.67 -8.90
CA ALA A 201 -18.32 14.04 -9.27
C ALA A 201 -18.54 12.64 -9.89
N LEU A 202 -19.57 11.90 -9.44
CA LEU A 202 -19.89 10.56 -9.93
C LEU A 202 -20.64 10.55 -11.26
N THR A 203 -21.43 11.60 -11.52
CA THR A 203 -22.30 11.74 -12.71
C THR A 203 -21.64 11.35 -14.04
N PRO A 204 -20.43 11.83 -14.42
CA PRO A 204 -19.82 11.46 -15.70
C PRO A 204 -19.55 9.96 -15.82
N TYR A 205 -19.08 9.31 -14.74
CA TYR A 205 -18.77 7.88 -14.73
C TYR A 205 -20.05 7.03 -14.76
N VAL A 206 -21.01 7.37 -13.90
CA VAL A 206 -22.31 6.70 -13.81
C VAL A 206 -23.04 6.72 -15.16
N LYS A 207 -23.06 7.88 -15.84
CA LYS A 207 -23.66 8.02 -17.17
C LYS A 207 -22.91 7.16 -18.21
N PHE A 208 -21.57 7.19 -18.20
CA PHE A 208 -20.78 6.39 -19.11
C PHE A 208 -21.04 4.88 -18.94
N ILE A 209 -21.17 4.40 -17.70
CA ILE A 209 -21.46 2.99 -17.40
C ILE A 209 -22.87 2.59 -17.88
N ASP A 210 -23.87 3.48 -17.80
CA ASP A 210 -25.21 3.21 -18.35
C ASP A 210 -25.18 2.99 -19.87
N ASP A 211 -24.38 3.79 -20.56
CA ASP A 211 -24.26 3.81 -22.02
C ASP A 211 -23.38 2.66 -22.57
N ASN A 212 -22.54 2.03 -21.72
CA ASN A 212 -21.57 1.01 -22.13
C ASN A 212 -21.75 -0.30 -21.36
N LYS A 213 -22.11 -1.39 -22.07
CA LYS A 213 -22.42 -2.70 -21.45
C LYS A 213 -21.66 -3.89 -22.05
N THR A 214 -20.57 -3.64 -22.77
CA THR A 214 -19.77 -4.72 -23.35
C THR A 214 -19.16 -5.56 -22.23
N ASN A 215 -19.44 -6.86 -22.20
CA ASN A 215 -18.86 -7.76 -21.20
C ASN A 215 -17.32 -7.79 -21.31
N PRO A 216 -16.57 -7.92 -20.20
CA PRO A 216 -15.11 -7.98 -20.18
C PRO A 216 -14.46 -8.94 -21.18
N LYS A 217 -14.97 -10.17 -21.26
CA LYS A 217 -14.43 -11.22 -22.14
C LYS A 217 -14.60 -10.78 -23.59
N ASP A 218 -15.79 -10.36 -23.96
CA ASP A 218 -16.12 -9.96 -25.33
C ASP A 218 -15.34 -8.70 -25.74
N TYR A 219 -15.18 -7.73 -24.82
CA TYR A 219 -14.35 -6.56 -25.06
C TYR A 219 -12.91 -6.96 -25.43
N ILE A 220 -12.27 -7.83 -24.64
CA ILE A 220 -10.90 -8.29 -24.91
C ILE A 220 -10.82 -9.07 -26.21
N LEU A 221 -11.78 -9.97 -26.48
CA LEU A 221 -11.80 -10.75 -27.73
C LEU A 221 -11.98 -9.86 -28.95
N ASN A 222 -12.81 -8.83 -28.88
CA ASN A 222 -13.06 -7.88 -29.97
C ASN A 222 -11.84 -6.99 -30.28
N LEU A 223 -10.93 -6.77 -29.32
CA LEU A 223 -9.67 -6.07 -29.61
C LEU A 223 -8.87 -6.81 -30.68
N PHE A 224 -8.96 -8.14 -30.77
CA PHE A 224 -8.23 -8.91 -31.78
C PHE A 224 -8.74 -8.71 -33.22
N ASP A 225 -9.88 -8.05 -33.44
CA ASP A 225 -10.28 -7.67 -34.80
C ASP A 225 -9.40 -6.54 -35.36
N LYS A 226 -8.80 -5.71 -34.49
CA LYS A 226 -7.89 -4.62 -34.88
C LYS A 226 -6.43 -4.89 -34.52
N TYR A 227 -6.18 -5.51 -33.37
CA TYR A 227 -4.85 -5.69 -32.80
C TYR A 227 -4.38 -7.13 -33.00
N ASP A 228 -3.08 -7.30 -33.20
CA ASP A 228 -2.43 -8.61 -33.31
C ASP A 228 -1.89 -9.08 -31.96
N LEU A 229 -1.49 -8.11 -31.12
CA LEU A 229 -1.06 -8.32 -29.74
C LEU A 229 -1.98 -7.56 -28.79
N VAL A 230 -2.50 -8.26 -27.78
CA VAL A 230 -3.26 -7.64 -26.69
C VAL A 230 -2.55 -7.98 -25.38
N VAL A 231 -2.07 -6.95 -24.69
CA VAL A 231 -1.42 -7.08 -23.38
C VAL A 231 -2.44 -6.90 -22.27
N LEU A 232 -2.67 -7.92 -21.46
CA LEU A 232 -3.45 -7.85 -20.24
C LEU A 232 -2.55 -7.45 -19.07
N CYS A 233 -2.89 -6.33 -18.44
CA CYS A 233 -2.28 -5.87 -17.21
C CYS A 233 -2.86 -6.66 -16.04
N GLU A 234 -2.12 -7.66 -15.60
CA GLU A 234 -2.47 -8.45 -14.42
C GLU A 234 -2.55 -7.54 -13.18
N ARG A 235 -3.43 -7.91 -12.25
CA ARG A 235 -3.49 -7.36 -10.89
C ARG A 235 -2.31 -7.90 -10.07
N PHE A 236 -2.50 -8.02 -8.75
CA PHE A 236 -1.52 -8.67 -7.88
C PHE A 236 -1.33 -10.14 -8.26
N HIS A 237 -0.09 -10.59 -8.27
CA HIS A 237 0.26 -11.94 -8.73
C HIS A 237 -0.56 -13.07 -8.12
N PRO A 238 -0.84 -13.16 -6.80
CA PRO A 238 -1.67 -14.24 -6.24
C PRO A 238 -3.18 -13.99 -6.34
N GLU A 239 -3.65 -12.90 -6.94
CA GLU A 239 -5.08 -12.62 -7.08
C GLU A 239 -5.71 -13.61 -8.06
N MET A 240 -6.74 -14.32 -7.59
CA MET A 240 -7.31 -15.49 -8.25
C MET A 240 -8.44 -15.12 -9.21
N THR A 241 -9.24 -14.11 -8.91
CA THR A 241 -10.46 -13.84 -9.69
C THR A 241 -10.14 -13.41 -11.12
N GLN A 242 -9.07 -12.66 -11.35
CA GLN A 242 -8.63 -12.32 -12.71
C GLN A 242 -8.36 -13.56 -13.59
N TRP A 243 -7.94 -14.68 -12.99
CA TRP A 243 -7.65 -15.91 -13.72
C TRP A 243 -8.91 -16.67 -14.13
N ASP A 244 -10.05 -16.40 -13.50
CA ASP A 244 -11.35 -16.86 -14.01
C ASP A 244 -11.67 -16.15 -15.34
N LEU A 245 -11.43 -14.84 -15.43
CA LEU A 245 -11.63 -14.09 -16.67
C LEU A 245 -10.62 -14.51 -17.74
N ILE A 246 -9.34 -14.64 -17.40
CA ILE A 246 -8.31 -15.13 -18.32
C ILE A 246 -8.71 -16.51 -18.86
N TYR A 247 -9.15 -17.42 -18.00
CA TYR A 247 -9.60 -18.74 -18.44
C TYR A 247 -10.82 -18.66 -19.37
N GLN A 248 -11.80 -17.80 -19.07
CA GLN A 248 -12.97 -17.58 -19.94
C GLN A 248 -12.56 -17.05 -21.33
N ILE A 249 -11.54 -16.20 -21.42
CA ILE A 249 -11.01 -15.69 -22.69
C ILE A 249 -10.34 -16.81 -23.49
N VAL A 250 -9.41 -17.53 -22.88
CA VAL A 250 -8.58 -18.52 -23.60
C VAL A 250 -9.37 -19.76 -24.02
N SER A 251 -10.43 -20.09 -23.28
CA SER A 251 -11.33 -21.20 -23.60
C SER A 251 -12.49 -20.79 -24.53
N ASP A 252 -12.57 -19.52 -24.94
CA ASP A 252 -13.57 -19.08 -25.90
C ASP A 252 -13.25 -19.58 -27.32
N SER A 253 -14.31 -19.87 -28.08
CA SER A 253 -14.18 -20.31 -29.47
C SER A 253 -13.53 -19.26 -30.37
N ILE A 254 -13.77 -17.97 -30.13
CA ILE A 254 -13.14 -16.87 -30.87
C ILE A 254 -11.64 -16.92 -30.64
N PHE A 255 -11.20 -17.05 -29.39
CA PHE A 255 -9.79 -17.15 -29.04
C PHE A 255 -9.16 -18.39 -29.67
N THR A 256 -9.80 -19.54 -29.51
CA THR A 256 -9.33 -20.84 -30.00
C THR A 256 -9.15 -20.83 -31.52
N ASN A 257 -10.06 -20.18 -32.25
CA ASN A 257 -10.07 -20.16 -33.72
C ASN A 257 -9.23 -19.02 -34.33
N LYS A 258 -9.16 -17.84 -33.70
CA LYS A 258 -8.49 -16.65 -34.27
C LYS A 258 -7.13 -16.34 -33.63
N VAL A 259 -6.95 -16.62 -32.34
CA VAL A 259 -5.79 -16.16 -31.55
C VAL A 259 -4.84 -17.29 -31.22
N GLY A 260 -5.24 -18.25 -30.38
CA GLY A 260 -4.53 -19.51 -30.14
C GLY A 260 -3.17 -19.44 -29.43
N ASN A 261 -2.61 -18.25 -29.18
CA ASN A 261 -1.28 -18.09 -28.59
C ASN A 261 -1.32 -17.16 -27.37
N ILE A 262 -0.56 -17.51 -26.35
CA ILE A 262 -0.46 -16.76 -25.09
C ILE A 262 1.01 -16.59 -24.73
N PHE A 263 1.42 -15.40 -24.32
CA PHE A 263 2.70 -15.16 -23.64
C PHE A 263 2.43 -14.73 -22.20
N THR A 264 3.22 -15.19 -21.25
CA THR A 264 3.12 -14.74 -19.86
C THR A 264 4.47 -14.38 -19.27
N GLU A 265 4.49 -13.40 -18.38
CA GLU A 265 5.65 -13.15 -17.50
C GLU A 265 6.04 -14.40 -16.70
N TYR A 266 5.07 -15.27 -16.38
CA TYR A 266 5.36 -16.52 -15.70
C TYR A 266 6.18 -17.45 -16.57
N GLY A 267 7.29 -17.95 -16.00
CA GLY A 267 8.12 -18.98 -16.60
C GLY A 267 9.35 -18.45 -17.30
N ALA A 268 10.47 -19.07 -16.97
CA ALA A 268 11.73 -18.91 -17.67
C ALA A 268 11.69 -19.62 -19.03
N ILE A 269 12.19 -18.96 -20.08
CA ILE A 269 12.16 -19.50 -21.45
C ILE A 269 12.83 -20.86 -21.64
N ASN A 270 13.78 -21.25 -20.78
CA ASN A 270 14.44 -22.56 -20.84
C ASN A 270 13.55 -23.72 -20.38
N LEU A 271 12.37 -23.45 -19.82
CA LEU A 271 11.35 -24.46 -19.51
C LEU A 271 10.29 -24.63 -20.61
N GLN A 272 10.40 -23.89 -21.72
CA GLN A 272 9.39 -23.92 -22.78
C GLN A 272 9.17 -25.34 -23.34
N GLU A 273 10.24 -26.09 -23.59
CA GLU A 273 10.15 -27.45 -24.12
C GLU A 273 9.37 -28.38 -23.18
N LYS A 274 9.59 -28.26 -21.87
CA LYS A 274 8.87 -29.05 -20.86
C LYS A 274 7.37 -28.72 -20.84
N LEU A 275 7.03 -27.45 -21.00
CA LEU A 275 5.64 -27.01 -21.11
C LEU A 275 4.99 -27.53 -22.40
N ASP A 276 5.69 -27.44 -23.53
CA ASP A 276 5.19 -27.88 -24.83
C ASP A 276 4.92 -29.40 -24.80
N GLN A 277 5.85 -30.20 -24.29
CA GLN A 277 5.67 -31.65 -24.11
C GLN A 277 4.43 -31.99 -23.28
N LEU A 278 4.23 -31.31 -22.14
CA LEU A 278 3.03 -31.45 -21.31
C LEU A 278 1.75 -31.11 -22.08
N MET A 279 1.72 -30.00 -22.81
CA MET A 279 0.51 -29.53 -23.51
C MET A 279 0.19 -30.32 -24.78
N GLU A 280 1.20 -30.97 -25.37
CA GLU A 280 1.06 -31.74 -26.60
C GLU A 280 0.61 -33.18 -26.37
N ASP A 281 0.92 -33.81 -25.25
CA ASP A 281 0.56 -35.20 -24.96
C ASP A 281 -0.85 -35.34 -24.32
N PRO A 282 -1.87 -35.82 -25.07
CA PRO A 282 -3.21 -36.01 -24.52
C PRO A 282 -3.35 -37.26 -23.65
N ASN A 283 -2.36 -38.14 -23.60
CA ASN A 283 -2.45 -39.47 -23.01
C ASN A 283 -1.89 -39.56 -21.59
N LEU A 284 -1.30 -38.48 -21.08
CA LEU A 284 -0.83 -38.42 -19.70
C LEU A 284 -1.98 -38.72 -18.72
N SER A 285 -1.65 -39.51 -17.70
CA SER A 285 -2.48 -39.72 -16.51
C SER A 285 -2.58 -38.44 -15.67
N GLU A 286 -3.54 -38.40 -14.74
CA GLU A 286 -3.71 -37.24 -13.86
C GLU A 286 -2.46 -37.00 -12.99
N ASP A 287 -1.83 -38.07 -12.51
CA ASP A 287 -0.60 -38.02 -11.71
C ASP A 287 0.58 -37.49 -12.54
N GLU A 288 0.77 -37.98 -13.77
CA GLU A 288 1.82 -37.46 -14.67
C GLU A 288 1.62 -35.97 -14.97
N VAL A 289 0.38 -35.53 -15.20
CA VAL A 289 0.08 -34.10 -15.41
C VAL A 289 0.43 -33.29 -14.17
N GLU A 290 0.06 -33.78 -12.99
CA GLU A 290 0.36 -33.14 -11.71
C GLU A 290 1.87 -33.01 -11.49
N GLU A 291 2.63 -34.08 -11.66
CA GLU A 291 4.09 -34.11 -11.52
C GLU A 291 4.78 -33.15 -12.49
N ASN A 292 4.35 -33.13 -13.76
CA ASN A 292 4.89 -32.22 -14.77
C ASN A 292 4.62 -30.75 -14.43
N ILE A 293 3.40 -30.43 -13.95
CA ILE A 293 3.06 -29.07 -13.54
C ILE A 293 3.84 -28.69 -12.28
N ILE A 294 3.96 -29.55 -11.27
CA ILE A 294 4.76 -29.29 -10.07
C ILE A 294 6.22 -29.02 -10.46
N TYR A 295 6.79 -29.82 -11.36
CA TYR A 295 8.14 -29.59 -11.88
C TYR A 295 8.28 -28.20 -12.51
N ILE A 296 7.31 -27.80 -13.34
CA ILE A 296 7.29 -26.46 -13.94
C ILE A 296 7.21 -25.39 -12.82
N MET A 297 6.25 -25.50 -11.89
CA MET A 297 6.06 -24.55 -10.79
C MET A 297 7.30 -24.38 -9.91
N ARG A 298 8.04 -25.47 -9.67
CA ARG A 298 9.31 -25.46 -8.92
C ARG A 298 10.44 -24.75 -9.65
N ASN A 299 10.41 -24.65 -10.98
CA ASN A 299 11.55 -24.14 -11.75
C ASN A 299 11.23 -22.86 -12.54
N LEU A 300 9.98 -22.41 -12.58
CA LEU A 300 9.53 -21.31 -13.45
C LEU A 300 10.05 -19.93 -13.05
N GLY A 301 10.47 -19.75 -11.79
CA GLY A 301 10.73 -18.44 -11.19
C GLY A 301 12.21 -18.06 -11.14
N ILE A 302 12.47 -16.75 -11.24
CA ILE A 302 13.76 -16.13 -10.91
C ILE A 302 14.02 -16.04 -9.40
N TRP A 303 13.05 -16.45 -8.59
CA TRP A 303 13.07 -16.54 -7.13
C TRP A 303 13.16 -18.02 -6.70
N GLY A 304 13.46 -18.30 -5.42
CA GLY A 304 13.56 -19.67 -4.90
C GLY A 304 12.34 -20.50 -5.24
N SER A 305 11.15 -19.96 -4.92
CA SER A 305 9.85 -20.53 -5.28
C SER A 305 8.90 -19.50 -5.89
N TRP A 306 7.93 -20.05 -6.62
CA TRP A 306 6.73 -19.34 -7.06
C TRP A 306 5.46 -20.10 -6.60
N SER A 307 4.97 -19.79 -5.41
CA SER A 307 3.87 -20.54 -4.77
C SER A 307 2.47 -19.98 -5.03
N ASN A 308 2.30 -19.11 -6.04
CA ASN A 308 0.99 -18.56 -6.39
C ASN A 308 0.11 -19.62 -7.04
N THR A 309 -1.05 -19.91 -6.45
CA THR A 309 -1.90 -21.05 -6.83
C THR A 309 -2.58 -20.86 -8.18
N ASN A 310 -2.81 -19.63 -8.60
CA ASN A 310 -3.54 -19.32 -9.82
C ASN A 310 -2.90 -19.92 -11.09
N PHE A 311 -1.59 -19.76 -11.26
CA PHE A 311 -0.90 -20.23 -12.46
C PHE A 311 -0.88 -21.76 -12.52
N TYR A 312 -0.66 -22.42 -11.38
CA TYR A 312 -0.79 -23.86 -11.22
C TYR A 312 -2.18 -24.37 -11.66
N LEU A 313 -3.26 -23.77 -11.14
CA LEU A 313 -4.62 -24.15 -11.53
C LEU A 313 -4.92 -23.83 -13.00
N TYR A 314 -4.39 -22.73 -13.51
CA TYR A 314 -4.52 -22.35 -14.90
C TYR A 314 -3.88 -23.40 -15.82
N LEU A 315 -2.65 -23.87 -15.54
CA LEU A 315 -2.00 -24.91 -16.34
C LEU A 315 -2.82 -26.21 -16.36
N LYS A 316 -3.39 -26.63 -15.22
CA LYS A 316 -4.28 -27.80 -15.14
C LYS A 316 -5.53 -27.63 -16.00
N LYS A 317 -6.18 -26.45 -15.91
CA LYS A 317 -7.36 -26.12 -16.72
C LYS A 317 -7.03 -26.03 -18.21
N LEU A 318 -5.88 -25.48 -18.56
CA LEU A 318 -5.40 -25.37 -19.94
C LEU A 318 -5.10 -26.74 -20.55
N TYR A 319 -4.39 -27.61 -19.82
CA TYR A 319 -4.15 -29.00 -20.24
C TYR A 319 -5.47 -29.73 -20.52
N THR A 320 -6.41 -29.66 -19.57
CA THR A 320 -7.74 -30.29 -19.70
C THR A 320 -8.50 -29.77 -20.92
N TYR A 321 -8.39 -28.48 -21.21
CA TYR A 321 -9.01 -27.86 -22.37
C TYR A 321 -8.33 -28.31 -23.67
N ASN A 322 -7.00 -28.25 -23.74
CA ASN A 322 -6.21 -28.67 -24.90
C ASN A 322 -6.38 -30.15 -25.26
N LYS A 323 -6.57 -31.03 -24.27
CA LYS A 323 -6.85 -32.46 -24.48
C LYS A 323 -8.12 -32.71 -25.30
N ARG A 324 -9.08 -31.78 -25.29
CA ARG A 324 -10.35 -31.88 -26.03
C ARG A 324 -10.29 -31.23 -27.42
N LEU A 325 -9.22 -30.51 -27.73
CA LEU A 325 -9.08 -29.79 -28.99
C LEU A 325 -8.31 -30.61 -30.03
N PRO A 326 -8.66 -30.47 -31.32
CA PRO A 326 -7.79 -30.93 -32.40
C PRO A 326 -6.40 -30.29 -32.30
N ILE A 327 -5.36 -31.00 -32.73
CA ILE A 327 -3.96 -30.53 -32.68
C ILE A 327 -3.81 -29.12 -33.25
N SER A 328 -4.45 -28.82 -34.38
CA SER A 328 -4.40 -27.51 -35.05
C SER A 328 -5.06 -26.36 -34.27
N LYS A 329 -5.85 -26.68 -33.24
CA LYS A 329 -6.59 -25.72 -32.41
C LYS A 329 -6.10 -25.65 -30.97
N LYS A 330 -5.18 -26.51 -30.54
CA LYS A 330 -4.58 -26.44 -29.20
C LYS A 330 -4.05 -25.03 -28.93
N ILE A 331 -4.26 -24.54 -27.72
CA ILE A 331 -3.75 -23.25 -27.28
C ILE A 331 -2.27 -23.41 -26.92
N HIS A 332 -1.42 -22.57 -27.51
CA HIS A 332 0.01 -22.56 -27.21
C HIS A 332 0.31 -21.50 -26.17
N HIS A 333 0.99 -21.90 -25.10
CA HIS A 333 1.43 -21.03 -24.02
C HIS A 333 2.94 -20.86 -24.08
N TYR A 334 3.40 -19.62 -24.11
CA TYR A 334 4.81 -19.26 -24.19
C TYR A 334 5.26 -18.53 -22.93
N PHE A 335 6.36 -19.00 -22.37
CA PHE A 335 7.10 -18.33 -21.31
C PHE A 335 7.87 -17.12 -21.87
N ALA A 336 7.89 -16.02 -21.12
CA ALA A 336 8.56 -14.80 -21.53
C ALA A 336 9.73 -14.39 -20.63
N ASP A 337 9.85 -14.94 -19.41
CA ASP A 337 10.90 -14.52 -18.48
C ASP A 337 12.30 -14.98 -18.90
N VAL A 338 13.29 -14.41 -18.25
CA VAL A 338 14.71 -14.69 -18.50
C VAL A 338 15.05 -16.15 -18.17
N PRO A 339 16.02 -16.76 -18.87
CA PRO A 339 16.40 -18.14 -18.61
C PRO A 339 17.09 -18.26 -17.25
N ILE A 340 16.67 -19.22 -16.42
CA ILE A 340 17.30 -19.51 -15.13
C ILE A 340 17.49 -21.01 -14.95
N ASP A 341 18.68 -21.40 -14.49
CA ASP A 341 19.00 -22.77 -14.10
C ASP A 341 19.39 -22.78 -12.63
N TRP A 342 18.61 -23.50 -11.83
CA TRP A 342 18.84 -23.60 -10.40
C TRP A 342 19.79 -24.73 -10.02
N ASN A 343 20.01 -25.74 -10.86
CA ASN A 343 20.66 -27.01 -10.49
C ASN A 343 22.03 -26.82 -9.83
N ASP A 344 22.84 -25.90 -10.36
CA ASP A 344 24.19 -25.62 -9.87
C ASP A 344 24.35 -24.16 -9.41
N MET A 345 23.23 -23.47 -9.14
CA MET A 345 23.19 -22.06 -8.76
C MET A 345 23.92 -21.85 -7.42
N THR A 346 24.74 -20.79 -7.38
CA THR A 346 25.43 -20.31 -6.19
C THR A 346 25.16 -18.81 -6.03
N PRO A 347 25.42 -18.19 -4.86
CA PRO A 347 25.29 -16.74 -4.69
C PRO A 347 26.06 -15.94 -5.76
N ASP A 348 27.27 -16.36 -6.13
CA ASP A 348 28.07 -15.69 -7.17
C ASP A 348 27.45 -15.81 -8.56
N LYS A 349 26.95 -17.01 -8.92
CA LYS A 349 26.24 -17.21 -10.19
C LYS A 349 24.95 -16.42 -10.25
N TYR A 350 24.21 -16.34 -9.15
CA TYR A 350 22.99 -15.55 -9.06
C TYR A 350 23.28 -14.06 -9.21
N ASN A 351 24.37 -13.56 -8.61
CA ASN A 351 24.82 -12.18 -8.79
C ASN A 351 25.18 -11.85 -10.25
N ILE A 352 25.83 -12.79 -10.96
CA ILE A 352 26.11 -12.66 -12.40
C ILE A 352 24.80 -12.64 -13.20
N PHE A 353 23.89 -13.60 -12.92
CA PHE A 353 22.55 -13.67 -13.53
C PHE A 353 21.77 -12.36 -13.33
N ARG A 354 21.74 -11.84 -12.10
CA ARG A 354 21.07 -10.58 -11.74
C ARG A 354 21.61 -9.41 -12.56
N LYS A 355 22.93 -9.27 -12.67
CA LYS A 355 23.56 -8.20 -13.45
C LYS A 355 23.26 -8.31 -14.94
N ARG A 356 23.25 -9.54 -15.47
CA ARG A 356 23.03 -9.82 -16.89
C ARG A 356 21.57 -9.62 -17.31
N TYR A 357 20.64 -10.17 -16.54
CA TYR A 357 19.24 -10.30 -16.93
C TYR A 357 18.33 -9.39 -16.12
N LEU A 358 18.41 -9.41 -14.79
CA LEU A 358 17.41 -8.74 -13.95
C LEU A 358 17.47 -7.20 -14.04
N ASN A 359 18.65 -6.62 -14.26
CA ASN A 359 18.78 -5.17 -14.45
C ASN A 359 18.01 -4.65 -15.67
N ASN A 360 17.81 -5.49 -16.69
CA ASN A 360 17.10 -5.19 -17.93
C ASN A 360 15.93 -6.15 -18.18
N ARG A 361 15.34 -6.75 -17.13
CA ARG A 361 14.35 -7.84 -17.24
C ARG A 361 13.20 -7.50 -18.20
N ASP A 362 12.68 -6.28 -18.13
CA ASP A 362 11.61 -5.80 -19.01
C ASP A 362 11.97 -5.89 -20.50
N HIS A 363 13.21 -5.55 -20.85
CA HIS A 363 13.74 -5.64 -22.20
C HIS A 363 13.90 -7.08 -22.64
N GLU A 364 14.49 -7.93 -21.79
CA GLU A 364 14.66 -9.36 -22.09
C GLU A 364 13.32 -10.07 -22.30
N MET A 365 12.33 -9.79 -21.45
CA MET A 365 10.97 -10.31 -21.63
C MET A 365 10.34 -9.84 -22.94
N ALA A 366 10.52 -8.57 -23.29
CA ALA A 366 10.03 -8.05 -24.56
C ALA A 366 10.70 -8.74 -25.76
N LEU A 367 12.03 -8.94 -25.73
CA LEU A 367 12.74 -9.65 -26.78
C LEU A 367 12.26 -11.09 -26.94
N ASN A 368 12.01 -11.80 -25.84
CA ASN A 368 11.47 -13.16 -25.87
C ASN A 368 10.10 -13.21 -26.56
N ILE A 369 9.22 -12.28 -26.21
CA ILE A 369 7.88 -12.16 -26.83
C ILE A 369 7.99 -11.78 -28.31
N ILE A 370 8.80 -10.79 -28.66
CA ILE A 370 9.01 -10.34 -30.04
C ILE A 370 9.52 -11.49 -30.91
N ASN A 371 10.52 -12.23 -30.42
CA ASN A 371 11.09 -13.37 -31.13
C ASN A 371 10.07 -14.49 -31.32
N GLY A 372 9.33 -14.86 -30.26
CA GLY A 372 8.27 -15.88 -30.33
C GLY A 372 7.14 -15.45 -31.26
N PHE A 373 6.68 -14.21 -31.15
CA PHE A 373 5.58 -13.68 -31.95
C PHE A 373 5.96 -13.54 -33.43
N ASN A 374 7.18 -13.14 -33.74
CA ASN A 374 7.68 -13.11 -35.11
C ASN A 374 7.74 -14.52 -35.73
N LYS A 375 8.06 -15.56 -34.95
CA LYS A 375 7.96 -16.97 -35.41
C LYS A 375 6.51 -17.37 -35.68
N ILE A 376 5.58 -17.02 -34.79
CA ILE A 376 4.13 -17.25 -34.99
C ILE A 376 3.65 -16.60 -36.28
N LYS A 377 4.03 -15.34 -36.53
CA LYS A 377 3.67 -14.62 -37.76
C LYS A 377 4.18 -15.30 -39.03
N LYS A 378 5.39 -15.89 -38.99
CA LYS A 378 6.04 -16.54 -40.14
C LYS A 378 5.63 -18.00 -40.37
N SER A 379 4.96 -18.65 -39.42
CA SER A 379 4.54 -20.05 -39.56
C SER A 379 3.43 -20.25 -40.61
N ASP A 380 2.98 -21.48 -40.82
CA ASP A 380 1.79 -21.75 -41.67
C ASP A 380 0.46 -21.70 -40.90
N SER A 381 0.50 -21.49 -39.58
CA SER A 381 -0.71 -21.39 -38.75
C SER A 381 -1.55 -20.18 -39.17
N LYS A 382 -2.87 -20.34 -39.26
CA LYS A 382 -3.81 -19.22 -39.47
C LYS A 382 -3.97 -18.33 -38.23
N ARG A 383 -3.58 -18.81 -37.06
CA ARG A 383 -3.70 -18.13 -35.75
C ARG A 383 -2.45 -17.29 -35.51
N LYS A 384 -2.48 -16.04 -35.98
CA LYS A 384 -1.33 -15.10 -36.01
C LYS A 384 -1.34 -14.05 -34.89
N LYS A 385 -2.23 -14.17 -33.93
CA LYS A 385 -2.43 -13.19 -32.86
C LYS A 385 -2.03 -13.79 -31.52
N ALA A 386 -1.71 -12.97 -30.54
CA ALA A 386 -1.38 -13.45 -29.20
C ALA A 386 -1.90 -12.54 -28.08
N LEU A 387 -2.34 -13.18 -26.99
CA LEU A 387 -2.57 -12.54 -25.70
C LEU A 387 -1.25 -12.52 -24.93
N VAL A 388 -0.90 -11.39 -24.32
CA VAL A 388 0.30 -11.26 -23.49
C VAL A 388 -0.14 -10.89 -22.08
N ILE A 389 0.24 -11.65 -21.06
CA ILE A 389 -0.15 -11.40 -19.66
C ILE A 389 1.09 -10.98 -18.88
N MET A 390 1.07 -9.76 -18.37
CA MET A 390 2.19 -9.14 -17.68
C MET A 390 1.72 -8.58 -16.34
N ASN A 391 2.56 -8.66 -15.30
CA ASN A 391 2.29 -7.96 -14.05
C ASN A 391 2.03 -6.47 -14.29
N TYR A 392 1.34 -5.84 -13.34
CA TYR A 392 0.82 -4.48 -13.47
C TYR A 392 1.82 -3.50 -14.09
N ARG A 393 3.09 -3.49 -13.62
CA ARG A 393 4.11 -2.55 -14.11
C ARG A 393 4.63 -2.91 -15.50
N HIS A 394 4.85 -4.19 -15.76
CA HIS A 394 5.38 -4.70 -17.03
C HIS A 394 4.41 -4.43 -18.21
N ALA A 395 3.12 -4.24 -17.93
CA ALA A 395 2.06 -3.96 -18.90
C ALA A 395 1.91 -2.49 -19.34
N PHE A 396 2.67 -1.54 -18.77
CA PHE A 396 2.52 -0.11 -19.08
C PHE A 396 3.19 0.27 -20.42
N LYS A 397 2.48 0.99 -21.31
CA LYS A 397 3.01 1.42 -22.63
C LYS A 397 3.98 2.62 -22.60
N PHE A 398 4.35 3.12 -21.42
CA PHE A 398 5.06 4.40 -21.29
C PHE A 398 6.59 4.27 -21.33
N ASN A 399 7.24 5.21 -22.02
CA ASN A 399 8.69 5.26 -22.23
C ASN A 399 9.27 6.67 -21.93
N LYS A 400 9.64 6.95 -20.68
CA LYS A 400 10.57 8.05 -20.36
C LYS A 400 11.62 7.62 -19.34
N GLY A 401 12.65 6.93 -19.82
CA GLY A 401 13.86 6.57 -19.05
C GLY A 401 13.76 5.31 -18.18
N GLU A 402 12.59 4.65 -18.14
CA GLU A 402 12.42 3.27 -17.65
C GLU A 402 11.36 2.65 -18.54
N GLU A 403 11.77 1.81 -19.49
CA GLU A 403 10.88 1.16 -20.44
C GLU A 403 10.40 -0.17 -19.85
N ASN A 404 9.08 -0.34 -19.76
CA ASN A 404 8.49 -1.62 -19.36
C ASN A 404 8.31 -2.53 -20.59
N THR A 405 8.11 -3.83 -20.38
CA THR A 405 7.92 -4.82 -21.46
C THR A 405 6.91 -4.38 -22.51
N ALA A 406 5.72 -3.94 -22.11
CA ALA A 406 4.71 -3.45 -23.05
C ALA A 406 5.20 -2.23 -23.85
N ALA A 407 5.96 -1.31 -23.25
CA ALA A 407 6.49 -0.15 -23.98
C ALA A 407 7.41 -0.58 -25.16
N PHE A 408 8.21 -1.63 -24.99
CA PHE A 408 8.97 -2.23 -26.09
C PHE A 408 8.07 -2.86 -27.15
N LEU A 409 7.02 -3.58 -26.75
CA LEU A 409 6.06 -4.18 -27.70
C LEU A 409 5.33 -3.11 -28.53
N PHE A 410 4.93 -1.99 -27.91
CA PHE A 410 4.31 -0.87 -28.62
C PHE A 410 5.26 -0.18 -29.62
N LYS A 411 6.57 -0.22 -29.38
CA LYS A 411 7.57 0.29 -30.32
C LYS A 411 7.78 -0.66 -31.50
N GLU A 412 7.89 -1.96 -31.23
CA GLU A 412 8.14 -2.98 -32.26
C GLU A 412 6.91 -3.19 -33.15
N TYR A 413 5.72 -3.17 -32.56
CA TYR A 413 4.45 -3.42 -33.23
C TYR A 413 3.50 -2.23 -33.06
N PRO A 414 3.85 -1.06 -33.64
CA PRO A 414 3.04 0.15 -33.52
C PRO A 414 1.69 -0.06 -34.19
N SER A 415 0.63 0.49 -33.59
CA SER A 415 -0.76 0.41 -34.08
C SER A 415 -1.41 -0.99 -34.08
N THR A 416 -0.64 -2.08 -33.99
CA THR A 416 -1.16 -3.46 -33.91
C THR A 416 -1.06 -4.06 -32.50
N THR A 417 -0.67 -3.26 -31.51
CA THR A 417 -0.64 -3.63 -30.09
C THR A 417 -1.67 -2.82 -29.31
N ALA A 418 -2.41 -3.49 -28.42
CA ALA A 418 -3.25 -2.88 -27.41
C ALA A 418 -2.83 -3.36 -26.01
N ASN A 419 -3.20 -2.60 -24.98
CA ASN A 419 -3.07 -3.04 -23.59
C ASN A 419 -4.30 -2.66 -22.76
N VAL A 420 -4.69 -3.56 -21.85
CA VAL A 420 -5.93 -3.46 -21.08
C VAL A 420 -5.61 -3.51 -19.59
N LEU A 421 -6.07 -2.50 -18.85
CA LEU A 421 -6.02 -2.48 -17.40
C LEU A 421 -7.22 -3.22 -16.80
N LEU A 422 -6.97 -4.18 -15.91
CA LEU A 422 -8.01 -4.73 -15.03
C LEU A 422 -8.20 -3.79 -13.82
N ASN A 423 -9.44 -3.60 -13.36
CA ASN A 423 -9.71 -2.88 -12.12
C ASN A 423 -8.88 -3.49 -10.98
N THR A 424 -8.16 -2.63 -10.26
CA THR A 424 -7.10 -3.03 -9.34
C THR A 424 -6.92 -1.99 -8.25
N VAL A 425 -5.98 -2.26 -7.36
CA VAL A 425 -5.58 -1.38 -6.25
C VAL A 425 -4.18 -0.84 -6.49
N ILE A 426 -3.89 0.30 -5.89
CA ILE A 426 -2.56 0.87 -5.79
C ILE A 426 -1.82 0.13 -4.67
N PHE A 427 -0.63 -0.39 -4.97
CA PHE A 427 0.28 -0.95 -3.98
C PHE A 427 1.26 0.13 -3.51
N ASP A 428 1.40 0.29 -2.20
CA ASP A 428 2.54 1.05 -1.66
C ASP A 428 3.84 0.24 -1.76
N TRP A 429 4.98 0.91 -1.56
CA TRP A 429 6.32 0.32 -1.70
C TRP A 429 6.56 -0.90 -0.79
N ASN A 430 5.78 -1.05 0.28
CA ASN A 430 5.90 -2.17 1.22
C ASN A 430 4.82 -3.23 1.03
N PHE A 431 3.92 -3.08 0.04
CA PHE A 431 2.74 -3.93 -0.18
C PHE A 431 1.78 -4.05 1.03
N ILE A 432 1.91 -3.14 2.00
CA ILE A 432 1.15 -3.12 3.26
C ILE A 432 -0.12 -2.29 3.09
N ASN A 433 -0.04 -1.16 2.39
CA ASN A 433 -1.20 -0.32 2.14
C ASN A 433 -1.68 -0.50 0.71
N ARG A 434 -2.92 -0.96 0.59
CA ARG A 434 -3.65 -1.07 -0.66
C ARG A 434 -4.77 -0.04 -0.65
N ARG A 435 -4.90 0.72 -1.73
CA ARG A 435 -5.99 1.69 -1.88
C ARG A 435 -6.59 1.62 -3.28
N PRO A 436 -7.89 1.88 -3.45
CA PRO A 436 -8.48 1.96 -4.78
C PRO A 436 -7.80 3.04 -5.62
N ILE A 437 -7.75 2.81 -6.94
CA ILE A 437 -7.34 3.84 -7.91
C ILE A 437 -8.33 5.00 -7.90
N GLN A 438 -7.84 6.21 -8.21
CA GLN A 438 -8.65 7.44 -8.19
C GLN A 438 -9.39 7.67 -6.87
N ASN A 439 -8.82 7.20 -5.77
CA ASN A 439 -9.45 7.22 -4.44
C ASN A 439 -10.84 6.56 -4.41
N GLY A 440 -11.12 5.61 -5.31
CA GLY A 440 -12.34 4.80 -5.29
C GLY A 440 -13.55 5.43 -5.98
N ILE A 441 -13.40 6.56 -6.68
CA ILE A 441 -14.51 7.16 -7.45
C ILE A 441 -15.01 6.24 -8.56
N TRP A 442 -14.11 5.46 -9.16
CA TRP A 442 -14.48 4.46 -10.16
C TRP A 442 -15.31 3.35 -9.50
N ASP A 443 -14.83 2.78 -8.40
CA ASP A 443 -15.51 1.71 -7.66
C ASP A 443 -16.90 2.15 -7.18
N GLU A 444 -17.04 3.37 -6.63
CA GLU A 444 -18.34 3.91 -6.20
C GLU A 444 -19.31 4.12 -7.39
N ALA A 445 -18.80 4.54 -8.56
CA ALA A 445 -19.61 4.65 -9.76
C ALA A 445 -20.12 3.28 -10.24
N PHE A 446 -19.28 2.25 -10.17
CA PHE A 446 -19.68 0.87 -10.45
C PHE A 446 -20.69 0.33 -9.43
N GLU A 447 -20.48 0.62 -8.14
CA GLU A 447 -21.39 0.21 -7.06
C GLU A 447 -22.79 0.78 -7.28
N LYS A 448 -22.91 2.06 -7.65
CA LYS A 448 -24.19 2.70 -8.03
C LYS A 448 -24.90 2.02 -9.20
N LYS A 449 -24.18 1.23 -9.99
CA LYS A 449 -24.70 0.47 -11.13
C LYS A 449 -24.78 -1.03 -10.85
N GLY A 450 -24.74 -1.42 -9.58
CA GLY A 450 -24.85 -2.83 -9.18
C GLY A 450 -23.61 -3.65 -9.54
N ASN A 451 -22.45 -3.00 -9.64
CA ASN A 451 -21.15 -3.63 -9.93
C ASN A 451 -21.15 -4.45 -11.23
N ILE A 452 -21.79 -3.95 -12.29
CA ILE A 452 -21.80 -4.63 -13.57
C ILE A 452 -20.39 -4.78 -14.16
N ASN A 453 -20.09 -5.98 -14.64
CA ASN A 453 -18.85 -6.29 -15.33
C ASN A 453 -18.85 -5.66 -16.73
N ILE A 454 -17.90 -4.76 -17.00
CA ILE A 454 -17.80 -4.07 -18.30
C ILE A 454 -16.36 -3.96 -18.79
N GLY A 455 -16.15 -3.95 -20.10
CA GLY A 455 -14.91 -3.58 -20.75
C GLY A 455 -15.11 -2.46 -21.77
N PHE A 456 -14.20 -1.50 -21.82
CA PHE A 456 -14.28 -0.33 -22.71
C PHE A 456 -12.90 0.27 -23.01
N ASN A 457 -12.81 1.06 -24.09
CA ASN A 457 -11.62 1.84 -24.41
C ASN A 457 -11.50 3.06 -23.49
N PHE A 458 -10.28 3.40 -23.08
CA PHE A 458 -10.05 4.64 -22.33
C PHE A 458 -10.22 5.88 -23.21
N GLU A 459 -9.98 5.77 -24.51
CA GLU A 459 -10.35 6.83 -25.45
C GLU A 459 -11.87 7.07 -25.41
N GLN A 460 -12.27 8.34 -25.34
CA GLN A 460 -13.68 8.77 -25.24
C GLN A 460 -14.40 8.33 -23.95
N SER A 461 -13.65 7.93 -22.93
CA SER A 461 -14.15 7.54 -21.62
C SER A 461 -13.72 8.56 -20.56
N PRO A 462 -14.59 8.94 -19.59
CA PRO A 462 -14.20 9.84 -18.50
C PRO A 462 -13.07 9.22 -17.64
N PHE A 463 -13.05 7.89 -17.51
CA PHE A 463 -12.00 7.15 -16.82
C PHE A 463 -10.63 7.33 -17.49
N GLY A 464 -10.60 7.49 -18.81
CA GLY A 464 -9.37 7.70 -19.56
C GLY A 464 -8.76 9.07 -19.37
N ASP A 465 -9.56 10.07 -18.96
CA ASP A 465 -9.13 11.45 -18.74
C ASP A 465 -8.58 11.72 -17.35
N ASP A 466 -8.76 10.78 -16.42
CA ASP A 466 -8.24 10.87 -15.06
C ASP A 466 -6.72 10.73 -15.01
N ALA A 467 -6.11 11.43 -14.05
CA ALA A 467 -4.67 11.43 -13.85
C ALA A 467 -4.19 10.03 -13.42
N PHE A 468 -3.14 9.54 -14.05
CA PHE A 468 -2.61 8.21 -13.77
C PHE A 468 -1.98 8.14 -12.38
N ASP A 469 -2.61 7.40 -11.47
CA ASP A 469 -2.23 7.30 -10.06
C ASP A 469 -1.85 5.87 -9.61
N LEU A 470 -1.97 4.87 -10.50
CA LEU A 470 -1.59 3.48 -10.22
C LEU A 470 -0.12 3.31 -9.85
N PHE A 471 0.77 4.19 -10.37
CA PHE A 471 2.18 4.21 -9.99
C PHE A 471 2.61 5.62 -9.55
N PRO A 472 2.59 5.93 -8.24
CA PRO A 472 2.64 7.30 -7.72
C PRO A 472 4.04 7.95 -7.71
N LYS A 473 4.88 7.69 -8.73
CA LYS A 473 6.14 8.42 -8.96
C LYS A 473 5.87 9.75 -9.66
N SER A 474 6.60 10.80 -9.28
CA SER A 474 6.38 12.19 -9.76
C SER A 474 6.28 12.33 -11.29
N ARG A 475 7.06 11.55 -12.07
CA ARG A 475 7.04 11.59 -13.53
C ARG A 475 5.78 11.00 -14.18
N TRP A 476 5.04 10.15 -13.47
CA TRP A 476 3.83 9.48 -13.97
C TRP A 476 2.57 10.31 -13.71
N LYS A 477 2.61 11.22 -12.72
CA LYS A 477 1.49 12.09 -12.32
C LYS A 477 1.01 13.07 -13.41
N LYS A 478 1.79 13.25 -14.49
CA LYS A 478 1.42 14.11 -15.63
C LYS A 478 0.65 13.36 -16.71
N LEU A 479 0.57 12.03 -16.63
CA LEU A 479 -0.11 11.19 -17.59
C LEU A 479 -1.57 11.00 -17.17
N LYS A 480 -2.40 10.69 -18.15
CA LYS A 480 -3.75 10.18 -17.96
C LYS A 480 -3.78 8.67 -18.17
N TYR A 481 -4.85 7.99 -17.73
CA TYR A 481 -4.98 6.55 -17.96
C TYR A 481 -4.95 6.17 -19.45
N LYS A 482 -5.54 6.99 -20.33
CA LYS A 482 -5.46 6.77 -21.79
C LYS A 482 -4.05 6.91 -22.38
N ASP A 483 -3.15 7.62 -21.71
CA ASP A 483 -1.75 7.74 -22.12
C ASP A 483 -0.93 6.48 -21.77
N VAL A 484 -1.44 5.63 -20.87
CA VAL A 484 -0.76 4.42 -20.39
C VAL A 484 -1.42 3.13 -20.90
N PHE A 485 -2.73 3.17 -21.11
CA PHE A 485 -3.53 2.00 -21.50
C PHE A 485 -4.40 2.28 -22.72
N THR A 486 -4.79 1.22 -23.42
CA THR A 486 -5.77 1.28 -24.52
C THR A 486 -7.19 1.16 -23.97
N GLY A 487 -7.36 0.24 -23.02
CA GLY A 487 -8.66 -0.11 -22.47
C GLY A 487 -8.66 -0.40 -20.98
N PHE A 488 -9.87 -0.51 -20.44
CA PHE A 488 -10.15 -0.88 -19.07
C PHE A 488 -11.18 -2.00 -19.02
N VAL A 489 -11.03 -2.86 -18.04
CA VAL A 489 -11.99 -3.90 -17.69
C VAL A 489 -12.28 -3.84 -16.21
N PHE A 490 -13.56 -3.63 -15.87
CA PHE A 490 -14.08 -3.91 -14.55
C PHE A 490 -14.59 -5.35 -14.50
N TYR A 491 -13.95 -6.18 -13.69
CA TYR A 491 -14.34 -7.57 -13.49
C TYR A 491 -14.39 -7.87 -12.00
N LYS A 492 -15.62 -7.82 -11.46
CA LYS A 492 -15.96 -7.92 -10.04
C LYS A 492 -15.43 -6.75 -9.19
N PRO A 493 -16.20 -6.32 -8.18
CA PRO A 493 -15.77 -5.30 -7.23
C PRO A 493 -14.59 -5.80 -6.38
N LEU A 494 -13.81 -4.87 -5.81
CA LEU A 494 -12.59 -5.18 -5.08
C LEU A 494 -12.82 -6.13 -3.89
N ASN A 495 -13.97 -6.06 -3.22
CA ASN A 495 -14.31 -6.94 -2.09
C ASN A 495 -14.54 -8.41 -2.49
N GLU A 496 -14.78 -8.68 -3.78
CA GLU A 496 -14.87 -10.04 -4.31
C GLU A 496 -13.50 -10.60 -4.74
N HIS A 497 -12.45 -9.77 -4.79
CA HIS A 497 -11.11 -10.23 -5.14
C HIS A 497 -10.54 -11.04 -3.98
N PHE A 498 -9.86 -12.13 -4.30
CA PHE A 498 -9.23 -12.95 -3.28
C PHE A 498 -7.86 -13.44 -3.75
N ILE A 499 -6.97 -13.61 -2.80
CA ILE A 499 -5.63 -14.12 -3.04
C ILE A 499 -5.54 -15.58 -2.59
N GLN A 500 -4.74 -16.36 -3.31
CA GLN A 500 -4.41 -17.71 -2.90
C GLN A 500 -2.95 -18.03 -3.24
N THR A 501 -2.25 -18.52 -2.22
CA THR A 501 -0.89 -19.05 -2.30
C THR A 501 -0.87 -20.45 -1.71
N GLY A 502 0.13 -21.24 -2.09
CA GLY A 502 0.26 -22.64 -1.73
C GLY A 502 -0.21 -23.54 -2.87
N ILE A 503 0.65 -24.47 -3.26
CA ILE A 503 0.39 -25.46 -4.30
C ILE A 503 0.54 -26.83 -3.63
N PRO A 504 -0.45 -27.73 -3.74
CA PRO A 504 -0.34 -29.09 -3.20
C PRO A 504 0.95 -29.77 -3.66
N ASN A 505 1.61 -30.47 -2.75
CA ASN A 505 2.83 -31.26 -3.00
C ASN A 505 4.03 -30.46 -3.55
N MET A 506 3.97 -29.13 -3.60
CA MET A 506 5.02 -28.28 -4.17
C MET A 506 6.36 -28.43 -3.45
N TYR A 507 6.33 -28.70 -2.14
CA TYR A 507 7.52 -28.80 -1.30
C TYR A 507 7.89 -30.24 -0.92
N ASP A 508 7.09 -31.23 -1.34
CA ASP A 508 7.35 -32.65 -1.11
C ASP A 508 8.69 -33.01 -1.76
N ASP A 509 9.65 -33.48 -0.96
CA ASP A 509 11.03 -33.77 -1.37
C ASP A 509 11.80 -32.60 -1.99
N PHE A 510 11.28 -31.38 -1.90
CA PHE A 510 11.85 -30.19 -2.54
C PHE A 510 12.15 -29.06 -1.57
N LEU A 511 11.70 -29.14 -0.32
CA LEU A 511 11.91 -28.10 0.69
C LEU A 511 13.41 -27.78 0.89
N ASP A 512 14.27 -28.79 0.93
CA ASP A 512 15.72 -28.55 1.11
C ASP A 512 16.34 -27.83 -0.10
N GLU A 513 15.88 -28.16 -1.30
CA GLU A 513 16.32 -27.51 -2.55
C GLU A 513 15.82 -26.06 -2.61
N GLU A 514 14.56 -25.81 -2.27
CA GLU A 514 14.00 -24.46 -2.12
C GLU A 514 14.86 -23.60 -1.18
N MET A 515 15.19 -24.14 -0.02
CA MET A 515 16.00 -23.45 0.98
C MET A 515 17.42 -23.19 0.50
N ARG A 516 17.98 -24.08 -0.33
CA ARG A 516 19.28 -23.86 -0.97
C ARG A 516 19.21 -22.71 -1.97
N ARG A 517 18.12 -22.61 -2.74
CA ARG A 517 17.91 -21.53 -3.72
C ARG A 517 17.72 -20.18 -3.04
N ASP A 518 16.94 -20.11 -1.97
CA ASP A 518 16.75 -18.88 -1.19
C ASP A 518 18.10 -18.33 -0.66
N LYS A 519 19.00 -19.22 -0.21
CA LYS A 519 20.37 -18.83 0.21
C LYS A 519 21.22 -18.26 -0.92
N CYS A 520 20.88 -18.52 -2.19
CA CYS A 520 21.60 -17.96 -3.33
C CYS A 520 21.20 -16.51 -3.65
N ILE A 521 20.00 -16.07 -3.22
CA ILE A 521 19.41 -14.80 -3.68
C ILE A 521 19.93 -13.59 -2.88
N ASP A 522 19.92 -13.63 -1.54
CA ASP A 522 20.72 -12.75 -0.65
C ASP A 522 20.58 -13.12 0.85
N VAL A 523 21.65 -12.92 1.63
CA VAL A 523 21.82 -13.31 3.04
C VAL A 523 21.10 -12.36 4.03
N ASN A 524 20.54 -11.24 3.53
CA ASN A 524 19.75 -10.28 4.32
C ASN A 524 18.23 -10.41 4.12
N ASP A 525 17.77 -11.18 3.13
CA ASP A 525 16.35 -11.43 2.83
C ASP A 525 15.90 -12.83 3.32
N SER A 526 16.80 -13.61 3.93
CA SER A 526 16.47 -14.92 4.47
C SER A 526 15.52 -14.77 5.66
N LYS A 527 14.25 -15.12 5.47
CA LYS A 527 13.39 -15.53 6.58
C LYS A 527 14.13 -16.62 7.36
N SER A 528 14.15 -16.52 8.69
CA SER A 528 14.80 -17.53 9.52
C SER A 528 14.22 -18.92 9.23
N TYR A 529 15.04 -19.96 9.40
CA TYR A 529 14.74 -21.37 9.11
C TYR A 529 13.33 -21.80 9.59
N ASP A 530 12.90 -21.34 10.78
CA ASP A 530 11.61 -21.68 11.37
C ASP A 530 10.44 -20.85 10.81
N ASP A 531 10.67 -19.58 10.44
CA ASP A 531 9.65 -18.69 9.88
C ASP A 531 9.31 -19.06 8.42
N ALA A 532 10.32 -19.43 7.62
CA ALA A 532 10.14 -19.90 6.26
C ALA A 532 9.34 -21.21 6.25
N LYS A 533 9.73 -22.16 7.09
CA LYS A 533 9.05 -23.46 7.25
C LYS A 533 7.59 -23.30 7.69
N ALA A 534 7.28 -22.39 8.63
CA ALA A 534 5.90 -22.11 9.05
C ALA A 534 5.05 -21.44 7.94
N VAL A 535 5.66 -20.64 7.06
CA VAL A 535 4.99 -20.03 5.90
C VAL A 535 4.72 -21.06 4.80
N TYR A 536 5.65 -22.00 4.57
CA TYR A 536 5.56 -22.99 3.50
C TYR A 536 4.71 -24.22 3.88
N ILE A 537 4.64 -24.61 5.17
CA ILE A 537 3.87 -25.76 5.65
C ILE A 537 2.38 -25.43 5.89
N ASN A 538 2.03 -24.17 6.17
CA ASN A 538 0.62 -23.80 6.36
C ASN A 538 -0.11 -23.66 5.01
N ASN A 539 -0.60 -24.81 4.54
CA ASN A 539 -1.44 -25.01 3.36
C ASN A 539 -2.46 -23.89 3.09
N SER A 540 -2.50 -23.43 1.83
CA SER A 540 -3.58 -22.69 1.18
C SER A 540 -4.32 -21.64 2.03
N PHE A 541 -3.78 -20.43 2.10
CA PHE A 541 -4.52 -19.30 2.64
C PHE A 541 -5.46 -18.73 1.57
N LYS A 542 -6.72 -19.18 1.55
CA LYS A 542 -7.78 -18.43 0.88
C LYS A 542 -8.16 -17.25 1.76
N LYS A 543 -7.58 -16.09 1.48
CA LYS A 543 -7.90 -14.86 2.21
C LYS A 543 -8.76 -13.97 1.31
N GLY A 544 -10.04 -13.85 1.65
CA GLY A 544 -10.83 -12.72 1.17
C GLY A 544 -10.18 -11.43 1.69
N MET A 545 -10.21 -10.34 0.93
CA MET A 545 -9.67 -9.06 1.40
C MET A 545 -10.35 -8.57 2.70
N GLU A 546 -11.49 -9.17 3.08
CA GLU A 546 -12.32 -8.80 4.24
C GLU A 546 -11.93 -9.44 5.60
N TYR A 547 -11.04 -10.44 5.65
CA TYR A 547 -10.78 -11.26 6.87
C TYR A 547 -10.25 -10.47 8.10
N TYR A 548 -10.08 -9.16 7.99
CA TYR A 548 -9.61 -8.29 9.05
C TYR A 548 -10.73 -7.50 9.77
N SER A 549 -11.99 -7.54 9.33
CA SER A 549 -13.03 -6.60 9.82
C SER A 549 -13.80 -7.00 11.10
N ILE A 550 -14.06 -8.30 11.35
CA ILE A 550 -14.99 -8.76 12.39
C ILE A 550 -14.35 -8.79 13.80
N VAL A 551 -13.10 -9.25 13.90
CA VAL A 551 -12.33 -9.23 15.17
C VAL A 551 -12.03 -7.80 15.61
N ASP A 552 -11.80 -6.90 14.65
CA ASP A 552 -11.53 -5.49 14.87
C ASP A 552 -12.78 -4.71 15.33
N SER A 553 -13.97 -5.08 14.82
CA SER A 553 -15.24 -4.46 15.23
C SER A 553 -15.62 -4.78 16.68
N LEU A 554 -15.40 -6.02 17.12
CA LEU A 554 -15.61 -6.46 18.51
C LEU A 554 -14.64 -5.78 19.49
N PHE A 555 -13.41 -5.52 19.07
CA PHE A 555 -12.40 -4.88 19.91
C PHE A 555 -12.55 -3.35 19.96
N ASN A 556 -12.96 -2.71 18.85
CA ASN A 556 -13.34 -1.30 18.81
C ASN A 556 -14.54 -1.00 19.71
N LEU A 557 -15.51 -1.92 19.81
CA LEU A 557 -16.61 -1.84 20.77
C LEU A 557 -16.09 -1.84 22.21
N ILE A 558 -15.08 -2.67 22.54
CA ILE A 558 -14.44 -2.72 23.86
C ILE A 558 -13.66 -1.42 24.16
N ILE A 559 -12.96 -0.85 23.18
CA ILE A 559 -12.23 0.43 23.32
C ILE A 559 -13.21 1.60 23.51
N LEU A 560 -14.29 1.65 22.73
CA LEU A 560 -15.35 2.64 22.88
C LEU A 560 -15.99 2.57 24.28
N LEU A 561 -16.29 1.35 24.74
CA LEU A 561 -16.78 1.11 26.10
C LEU A 561 -15.74 1.56 27.14
N THR A 562 -14.45 1.35 26.92
CA THR A 562 -13.39 1.77 27.85
C THR A 562 -13.29 3.30 27.95
N VAL A 563 -13.35 4.02 26.83
CA VAL A 563 -13.33 5.50 26.80
C VAL A 563 -14.59 6.10 27.41
N LEU A 564 -15.76 5.54 27.11
CA LEU A 564 -17.04 6.02 27.64
C LEU A 564 -17.23 5.69 29.12
N VAL A 565 -16.77 4.52 29.59
CA VAL A 565 -16.97 4.05 30.97
C VAL A 565 -15.89 4.57 31.92
N LEU A 566 -14.64 4.74 31.47
CA LEU A 566 -13.54 5.17 32.35
C LEU A 566 -13.10 6.62 32.10
N GLY A 567 -13.17 7.12 30.86
CA GLY A 567 -12.68 8.46 30.50
C GLY A 567 -13.63 9.59 30.90
N LEU A 568 -14.89 9.50 30.48
CA LEU A 568 -15.90 10.55 30.75
C LEU A 568 -16.25 10.68 32.24
N PRO A 569 -16.58 9.61 32.98
CA PRO A 569 -16.95 9.72 34.39
C PRO A 569 -15.81 10.26 35.27
N THR A 570 -14.56 9.92 34.94
CA THR A 570 -13.37 10.44 35.63
C THR A 570 -13.17 11.93 35.35
N PHE A 571 -13.40 12.38 34.11
CA PHE A 571 -13.33 13.79 33.74
C PHE A 571 -14.42 14.60 34.45
N THR A 572 -15.67 14.11 34.44
CA THR A 572 -16.80 14.74 35.13
C THR A 572 -16.59 14.79 36.66
N TYR A 573 -16.07 13.72 37.26
CA TYR A 573 -15.74 13.67 38.69
C TYR A 573 -14.67 14.69 39.08
N LEU A 574 -13.64 14.86 38.25
CA LEU A 574 -12.57 15.85 38.49
C LEU A 574 -13.06 17.29 38.31
N SER A 575 -13.94 17.55 37.34
CA SER A 575 -14.58 18.86 37.16
C SER A 575 -15.48 19.22 38.35
N ILE A 576 -16.26 18.27 38.86
CA ILE A 576 -17.13 18.48 40.04
C ILE A 576 -16.31 18.68 41.31
N LYS A 577 -15.20 17.94 41.47
CA LYS A 577 -14.34 18.05 42.66
C LYS A 577 -13.58 19.39 42.71
N ASN A 578 -13.14 19.92 41.58
CA ASN A 578 -12.53 21.26 41.54
C ASN A 578 -13.58 22.35 41.78
N TYR A 579 -14.79 22.23 41.24
CA TYR A 579 -15.88 23.19 41.49
C TYR A 579 -16.30 23.28 42.97
N LYS A 580 -16.15 22.18 43.74
CA LYS A 580 -16.41 22.13 45.18
C LYS A 580 -15.25 22.59 46.06
N ASN A 581 -14.06 22.82 45.50
CA ASN A 581 -12.91 23.34 46.25
C ASN A 581 -12.70 24.84 46.03
N ASP A 582 -13.39 25.43 45.04
CA ASP A 582 -13.35 26.86 44.70
C ASP A 582 -14.60 27.64 45.20
N ASN A 583 -15.56 26.94 45.83
CA ASN A 583 -16.62 27.50 46.68
C ASN A 583 -16.42 26.98 48.11
#